data_AF-A0AA51L505-F1
#
_entry.id   AF-A0AA51L505-F1
#
_cell.length_a   1.000
_cell.length_b   1.000
_cell.length_c   1.000
_cell.angle_alpha   90.00
_cell.angle_beta   90.00
_cell.angle_gamma   90.00
#
_symmetry.space_group_name_H-M   'P 1'
#
loop_
_entity.id
_entity.type
_entity.pdbx_description
1 polymer ?
#
loop_
_entity_poly.entity_id
_entity_poly.type
_entity_poly.pdbx_seq_one_letter_code
_entity_poly.pdbx_strand_id
1 'polypeptide(L)'
;MAKRIKLLFSLLLFFILTACQQQASNESNQYKVKEIKSNETLALDVRENVWNQLTEEDKKHIQGTWKDASYRKIILRETMGIIKDKSFIGKEVYIVDFPSNDNPTLGGVAVYADLKSHLLIGYGYRD
;
A
#
# COMPACT_ATOMS: atom_id res chain seq x y z
N MET A 1 -40.37 -16.06 52.56
CA MET A 1 -40.59 -17.52 52.45
C MET A 1 -39.90 -18.00 51.19
N ALA A 2 -38.96 -18.93 51.37
CA ALA A 2 -38.16 -19.53 50.32
C ALA A 2 -39.02 -20.39 49.37
N LYS A 3 -38.55 -20.58 48.15
CA LYS A 3 -38.41 -21.91 47.55
C LYS A 3 -37.37 -21.88 46.43
N ARG A 4 -36.23 -22.50 46.71
CA ARG A 4 -35.18 -22.83 45.75
C ARG A 4 -35.67 -24.00 44.93
N ILE A 5 -35.62 -23.91 43.61
CA ILE A 5 -35.77 -25.05 42.71
C ILE A 5 -34.40 -25.29 42.08
N LYS A 6 -33.77 -26.38 42.51
CA LYS A 6 -32.62 -26.99 41.83
C LYS A 6 -33.17 -28.06 40.92
N LEU A 7 -32.84 -28.04 39.64
CA LEU A 7 -33.04 -29.16 38.73
C LEU A 7 -31.70 -29.45 38.03
N LEU A 8 -31.15 -30.60 38.39
CA LEU A 8 -30.03 -31.28 37.74
C LEU A 8 -30.56 -32.00 36.51
N PHE A 9 -29.93 -31.80 35.35
CA PHE A 9 -30.02 -32.65 34.16
C PHE A 9 -28.60 -32.67 33.55
N SER A 10 -27.78 -33.65 33.87
CA SER A 10 -27.70 -34.97 33.22
C SER A 10 -27.17 -34.91 31.78
N LEU A 11 -25.83 -35.01 31.71
CA LEU A 11 -25.00 -35.71 30.71
C LEU A 11 -25.64 -36.10 29.36
N LEU A 12 -25.21 -35.45 28.28
CA LEU A 12 -25.13 -36.01 26.92
C LEU A 12 -24.00 -35.27 26.18
N LEU A 13 -22.83 -35.90 26.05
CA LEU A 13 -22.38 -36.71 24.90
C LEU A 13 -21.92 -35.88 23.69
N PHE A 14 -20.60 -35.94 23.47
CA PHE A 14 -19.87 -35.92 22.19
C PHE A 14 -20.22 -34.84 21.15
N PHE A 15 -19.31 -33.87 21.02
CA PHE A 15 -18.91 -33.38 19.70
C PHE A 15 -17.38 -33.38 19.62
N ILE A 16 -16.85 -34.53 19.21
CA ILE A 16 -15.53 -34.63 18.59
C ILE A 16 -15.74 -34.15 17.15
N LEU A 17 -15.25 -32.97 16.82
CA LEU A 17 -15.11 -32.54 15.42
C LEU A 17 -13.64 -32.22 15.14
N THR A 18 -12.98 -33.28 14.68
CA THR A 18 -12.07 -33.31 13.53
C THR A 18 -11.15 -32.09 13.33
N ALA A 19 -9.89 -32.26 13.74
CA ALA A 19 -8.77 -31.55 13.14
C ALA A 19 -8.61 -32.01 11.68
N CYS A 20 -9.02 -31.18 10.72
CA CYS A 20 -8.59 -31.33 9.34
C CYS A 20 -7.17 -30.80 9.20
N GLN A 21 -6.22 -31.74 9.07
CA GLN A 21 -4.90 -31.50 8.53
C GLN A 21 -5.02 -31.51 7.00
N GLN A 22 -4.65 -30.41 6.33
CA GLN A 22 -4.40 -30.41 4.88
C GLN A 22 -3.14 -29.61 4.60
N GLN A 23 -2.12 -30.29 4.06
CA GLN A 23 -0.87 -29.69 3.65
C GLN A 23 -0.81 -29.56 2.12
N ALA A 24 -0.55 -28.32 1.70
CA ALA A 24 0.05 -27.83 0.45
C ALA A 24 -0.57 -28.19 -0.92
N SER A 25 -0.97 -27.14 -1.65
CA SER A 25 -0.51 -26.92 -3.03
C SER A 25 -0.72 -25.47 -3.50
N ASN A 26 0.37 -24.92 -4.04
CA ASN A 26 0.50 -23.97 -5.16
C ASN A 26 0.05 -22.50 -5.03
N GLU A 27 1.08 -21.64 -4.99
CA GLU A 27 1.23 -20.30 -5.58
C GLU A 27 -0.03 -19.48 -5.92
N SER A 28 -0.31 -18.52 -5.05
CA SER A 28 -0.42 -17.12 -5.49
C SER A 28 0.21 -16.26 -4.40
N ASN A 29 1.14 -15.37 -4.78
CA ASN A 29 1.82 -14.47 -3.84
C ASN A 29 0.81 -13.51 -3.23
N GLN A 30 0.24 -13.94 -2.11
CA GLN A 30 -0.63 -13.17 -1.25
C GLN A 30 0.24 -12.10 -0.59
N TYR A 31 0.08 -10.85 -1.03
CA TYR A 31 0.62 -9.68 -0.35
C TYR A 31 0.20 -9.76 1.11
N LYS A 32 1.15 -10.13 1.97
CA LYS A 32 0.98 -10.19 3.41
C LYS A 32 0.94 -8.75 3.89
N VAL A 33 -0.25 -8.13 3.85
CA VAL A 33 -0.54 -6.91 4.58
C VAL A 33 -0.33 -7.24 6.04
N LYS A 34 0.86 -6.94 6.55
CA LYS A 34 1.15 -6.97 7.97
C LYS A 34 0.32 -5.84 8.55
N GLU A 35 -0.71 -6.19 9.31
CA GLU A 35 -1.52 -5.26 10.08
C GLU A 35 -0.56 -4.47 11.00
N ILE A 36 -0.23 -3.24 10.60
CA ILE A 36 0.57 -2.35 11.43
C ILE A 36 -0.37 -1.85 12.51
N LYS A 37 -0.24 -2.43 13.71
CA LYS A 37 -0.78 -1.87 14.94
C LYS A 37 -0.37 -0.40 15.02
N SER A 38 -1.36 0.47 14.90
CA SER A 38 -1.28 1.91 15.03
C SER A 38 -0.82 2.28 16.44
N ASN A 39 0.49 2.29 16.64
CA ASN A 39 1.11 3.01 17.72
C ASN A 39 1.97 4.08 17.04
N GLU A 40 1.42 5.30 16.96
CA GLU A 40 2.09 6.51 16.47
C GLU A 40 3.05 6.28 15.31
N THR A 41 2.49 5.97 14.14
CA THR A 41 3.25 5.95 12.89
C THR A 41 3.84 7.36 12.70
N LEU A 42 5.15 7.51 12.92
CA LEU A 42 5.94 8.58 12.33
C LEU A 42 5.42 8.75 10.91
N ALA A 43 4.76 9.88 10.62
CA ALA A 43 4.19 10.12 9.30
C ALA A 43 5.32 9.95 8.29
N LEU A 44 5.32 8.82 7.57
CA LEU A 44 6.40 8.48 6.66
C LEU A 44 6.48 9.60 5.62
N ASP A 45 7.71 10.08 5.38
CA ASP A 45 7.97 11.08 4.34
C ASP A 45 7.33 10.59 3.03
N VAL A 46 6.64 11.48 2.33
CA VAL A 46 5.93 11.12 1.09
C VAL A 46 6.89 10.44 0.11
N ARG A 47 8.15 10.87 0.05
CA ARG A 47 9.18 10.27 -0.82
C ARG A 47 9.48 8.84 -0.42
N GLU A 48 9.64 8.57 0.88
CA GLU A 48 9.91 7.23 1.40
C GLU A 48 8.71 6.30 1.18
N ASN A 49 7.49 6.77 1.46
CA ASN A 49 6.30 5.94 1.28
C ASN A 49 6.07 5.60 -0.21
N VAL A 50 6.25 6.58 -1.10
CA VAL A 50 6.14 6.36 -2.55
C VAL A 50 7.24 5.43 -3.06
N TRP A 51 8.49 5.63 -2.62
CA TRP A 51 9.62 4.76 -2.98
C TRP A 51 9.36 3.30 -2.65
N ASN A 52 8.76 3.02 -1.50
CA ASN A 52 8.42 1.66 -1.06
C ASN A 52 7.31 1.00 -1.89
N GLN A 53 6.57 1.79 -2.69
CA GLN A 53 5.52 1.31 -3.60
C GLN A 53 6.02 1.14 -5.05
N LEU A 54 7.21 1.66 -5.38
CA LEU A 54 7.81 1.49 -6.70
C LEU A 54 8.24 0.05 -6.93
N THR A 55 8.12 -0.41 -8.17
CA THR A 55 8.65 -1.71 -8.57
C THR A 55 10.17 -1.67 -8.61
N GLU A 56 10.81 -2.84 -8.52
CA GLU A 56 12.27 -2.92 -8.69
C GLU A 56 12.71 -2.50 -10.10
N GLU A 57 11.83 -2.63 -11.11
CA GLU A 57 12.09 -2.12 -12.45
C GLU A 57 12.12 -0.59 -12.47
N ASP A 58 11.14 0.08 -11.85
CA ASP A 58 11.11 1.55 -11.74
C ASP A 58 12.39 2.08 -11.08
N LYS A 59 12.86 1.39 -10.02
CA LYS A 59 14.05 1.81 -9.25
C LYS A 59 15.35 1.68 -10.03
N LYS A 60 15.44 0.83 -11.06
CA LYS A 60 16.66 0.74 -11.91
C LYS A 60 16.95 2.03 -12.66
N HIS A 61 15.92 2.79 -12.98
CA HIS A 61 16.00 4.06 -13.71
C HIS A 61 16.28 5.26 -12.78
N ILE A 62 16.29 5.04 -11.47
CA ILE A 62 16.48 6.09 -10.46
C ILE A 62 17.93 6.13 -9.98
N GLN A 63 18.48 7.33 -9.89
CA GLN A 63 19.76 7.60 -9.25
C GLN A 63 19.57 7.88 -7.76
N GLY A 64 20.26 7.11 -6.91
CA GLY A 64 20.27 7.32 -5.47
C GLY A 64 19.11 6.64 -4.76
N THR A 65 18.54 7.34 -3.77
CA THR A 65 17.51 6.82 -2.87
C THR A 65 16.33 7.78 -2.80
N TRP A 66 15.31 7.44 -2.01
CA TRP A 66 14.17 8.32 -1.78
C TRP A 66 14.55 9.70 -1.21
N LYS A 67 15.67 9.81 -0.51
CA LYS A 67 16.13 11.07 0.09
C LYS A 67 16.53 12.11 -0.94
N ASP A 68 16.91 11.65 -2.13
CA ASP A 68 17.39 12.47 -3.25
C ASP A 68 16.23 13.01 -4.09
N ALA A 69 15.01 12.51 -3.87
CA ALA A 69 13.82 12.98 -4.56
C ALA A 69 13.39 14.37 -4.09
N SER A 70 12.86 15.14 -5.04
CA SER A 70 12.09 16.36 -4.75
C SER A 70 10.60 16.05 -4.73
N TYR A 71 9.81 16.87 -4.05
CA TYR A 71 8.35 16.77 -4.13
C TYR A 71 7.68 18.14 -4.00
N ARG A 72 6.50 18.26 -4.59
CA ARG A 72 5.62 19.43 -4.45
C ARG A 72 4.17 19.04 -4.68
N LYS A 73 3.24 19.96 -4.39
CA LYS A 73 1.81 19.78 -4.69
C LYS A 73 1.48 20.34 -6.07
N ILE A 74 0.61 19.65 -6.80
CA ILE A 74 0.10 20.07 -8.12
C ILE A 74 -1.37 19.69 -8.28
N ILE A 75 -2.06 20.32 -9.23
CA ILE A 75 -3.36 19.82 -9.72
C ILE A 75 -3.11 18.80 -10.82
N LEU A 76 -3.52 17.56 -10.61
CA LEU A 76 -3.33 16.47 -11.57
C LEU A 76 -4.24 16.64 -12.79
N ARG A 77 -3.68 16.54 -14.00
CA ARG A 77 -4.42 16.58 -15.27
C ARG A 77 -4.25 15.26 -16.01
N GLU A 78 -5.22 14.93 -16.85
CA GLU A 78 -5.23 13.66 -17.60
C GLU A 78 -4.01 13.53 -18.54
N THR A 79 -3.51 14.65 -19.05
CA THR A 79 -2.36 14.70 -19.97
C THR A 79 -0.99 14.65 -19.30
N MET A 80 -0.93 14.39 -17.98
CA MET A 80 0.34 14.45 -17.24
C MET A 80 1.04 13.09 -17.14
N GLY A 81 0.43 12.01 -17.60
CA GLY A 81 1.07 10.71 -17.59
C GLY A 81 0.11 9.53 -17.62
N ILE A 82 0.59 8.39 -17.15
CA ILE A 82 -0.20 7.17 -17.00
C ILE A 82 -0.83 7.18 -15.60
N ILE A 83 -2.08 7.62 -15.52
CA ILE A 83 -2.84 7.76 -14.27
C ILE A 83 -3.72 6.53 -14.06
N LYS A 84 -3.41 5.72 -13.03
CA LYS A 84 -4.16 4.48 -12.73
C LYS A 84 -5.53 4.80 -12.13
N ASP A 85 -5.58 5.71 -11.16
CA ASP A 85 -6.82 6.16 -10.55
C ASP A 85 -7.25 7.53 -11.09
N LYS A 86 -8.15 7.49 -12.08
CA LYS A 86 -8.69 8.70 -12.71
C LYS A 86 -9.56 9.56 -11.78
N SER A 87 -9.95 9.07 -10.60
CA SER A 87 -10.71 9.88 -9.63
C SER A 87 -9.91 11.05 -9.05
N PHE A 88 -8.58 11.06 -9.25
CA PHE A 88 -7.68 12.15 -8.85
C PHE A 88 -7.51 13.24 -9.90
N ILE A 89 -8.04 13.09 -11.11
CA ILE A 89 -7.99 14.15 -12.13
C ILE A 89 -8.75 15.40 -11.63
N GLY A 90 -8.10 16.56 -11.73
CA GLY A 90 -8.60 17.83 -11.23
C GLY A 90 -8.39 18.05 -9.72
N LYS A 91 -7.78 17.10 -9.00
CA LYS A 91 -7.49 17.22 -7.57
C LYS A 91 -6.02 17.58 -7.32
N GLU A 92 -5.77 18.15 -6.15
CA GLU A 92 -4.41 18.37 -5.67
C GLU A 92 -3.78 17.03 -5.22
N VAL A 93 -2.56 16.75 -5.69
CA VAL A 93 -1.77 15.55 -5.39
C VAL A 93 -0.32 15.94 -5.14
N TYR A 94 0.47 15.05 -4.55
CA TYR A 94 1.92 15.16 -4.59
C TYR A 94 2.44 14.70 -5.95
N ILE A 95 3.37 15.45 -6.52
CA ILE A 95 4.34 14.94 -7.49
C ILE A 95 5.65 14.71 -6.76
N VAL A 96 6.20 13.50 -6.86
CA VAL A 96 7.53 13.14 -6.37
C VAL A 96 8.40 12.89 -7.60
N ASP A 97 9.52 13.58 -7.69
CA ASP A 97 10.43 13.54 -8.83
C ASP A 97 11.79 13.00 -8.36
N PHE A 98 12.10 11.78 -8.77
CA PHE A 98 13.34 11.09 -8.44
C PHE A 98 14.42 11.38 -9.49
N PRO A 99 15.65 11.75 -9.11
CA PRO A 99 16.76 11.86 -10.06
C PRO A 99 16.94 10.57 -10.86
N SER A 100 17.32 10.65 -12.13
CA SER A 100 17.45 9.49 -13.01
C SER A 100 18.85 9.37 -13.58
N ASN A 101 19.31 8.14 -13.78
CA ASN A 101 20.56 7.84 -14.51
C ASN A 101 20.37 7.80 -16.03
N ASP A 102 19.13 7.95 -16.51
CA ASP A 102 18.81 7.86 -17.93
C ASP A 102 19.22 9.14 -18.68
N ASN A 103 18.87 9.21 -19.97
CA ASN A 103 19.15 10.39 -20.79
C ASN A 103 18.62 11.66 -20.10
N PRO A 104 19.46 12.70 -19.88
CA PRO A 104 19.06 13.95 -19.24
C PRO A 104 17.85 14.63 -19.89
N THR A 105 17.57 14.39 -21.17
CA THR A 105 16.39 14.94 -21.86
C THR A 105 15.07 14.37 -21.34
N LEU A 106 15.09 13.23 -20.64
CA LEU A 106 13.91 12.60 -20.03
C LEU A 106 13.58 13.14 -18.64
N GLY A 107 14.53 13.85 -18.01
CA GLY A 107 14.40 14.32 -16.64
C GLY A 107 14.34 13.19 -15.61
N GLY A 108 13.78 13.50 -14.44
CA GLY A 108 13.61 12.55 -13.33
C GLY A 108 12.39 11.64 -13.49
N VAL A 109 12.35 10.58 -12.69
CA VAL A 109 11.22 9.64 -12.65
C VAL A 109 10.13 10.29 -11.82
N ALA A 110 9.16 10.91 -12.50
CA ALA A 110 8.04 11.58 -11.85
C ALA A 110 6.91 10.59 -11.55
N VAL A 111 6.39 10.64 -10.32
CA VAL A 111 5.24 9.87 -9.88
C VAL A 111 4.26 10.71 -9.08
N TYR A 112 2.99 10.32 -9.10
CA TYR A 112 1.90 11.02 -8.41
C TYR A 112 1.43 10.24 -7.21
N ALA A 113 1.18 10.92 -6.09
CA ALA A 113 0.73 10.30 -4.86
C ALA A 113 -0.39 11.08 -4.17
N ASP A 114 -1.30 10.37 -3.52
CA ASP A 114 -2.39 10.98 -2.75
C ASP A 114 -1.84 11.80 -1.58
N LEU A 115 -2.44 12.96 -1.33
CA LEU A 115 -2.01 13.86 -0.26
C LEU A 115 -2.19 13.28 1.14
N LYS A 116 -3.15 12.37 1.34
CA LYS A 116 -3.50 11.83 2.66
C LYS A 116 -2.82 10.51 2.95
N SER A 117 -2.92 9.58 2.01
CA SER A 117 -2.42 8.21 2.16
C SER A 117 -1.00 8.02 1.61
N HIS A 118 -0.49 8.97 0.82
CA HIS A 118 0.74 8.86 0.04
C HIS A 118 0.78 7.62 -0.87
N LEU A 119 -0.39 7.08 -1.23
CA LEU A 119 -0.50 5.97 -2.17
C LEU A 119 -0.22 6.44 -3.58
N LEU A 120 0.50 5.62 -4.34
CA LEU A 120 0.85 5.85 -5.73
C LEU A 120 -0.40 5.87 -6.62
N ILE A 121 -0.63 7.00 -7.29
CA ILE A 121 -1.76 7.25 -8.21
C ILE A 121 -1.37 6.95 -9.65
N GLY A 122 -0.13 7.26 -10.05
CA GLY A 122 0.30 7.14 -11.43
C GLY A 122 1.73 7.64 -11.65
N TYR A 123 2.15 7.62 -12.91
CA TYR A 123 3.49 7.98 -13.37
C TYR A 123 3.42 9.11 -14.38
N GLY A 124 4.41 10.01 -14.36
CA GLY A 124 4.61 10.99 -15.42
C GLY A 124 5.09 10.35 -16.72
N TYR A 125 4.86 11.00 -17.86
CA TYR A 125 5.40 10.51 -19.14
C TYR A 125 6.93 10.61 -19.19
N ARG A 126 7.55 9.56 -19.72
CA ARG A 126 8.96 9.47 -20.12
C ARG A 126 8.97 8.64 -21.41
N ASP A 127 9.62 9.14 -22.45
CA ASP A 127 9.71 8.50 -23.78
C ASP A 127 11.12 8.00 -24.09
#